data_AF-B7LGZ2-F1
#
_entry.id   AF-B7LGZ2-F1
#
_cell.length_a   1.000
_cell.length_b   1.000
_cell.length_c   1.000
_cell.angle_alpha   90.00
_cell.angle_beta   90.00
_cell.angle_gamma   90.00
#
_symmetry.space_group_name_H-M   'P 1'
#
loop_
_entity.id
_entity.type
_entity.pdbx_description
1 polymer ?
#
loop_
_entity_poly.entity_id
_entity_poly.type
_entity_poly.pdbx_seq_one_letter_code
_entity_poly.pdbx_strand_id
1 'polypeptide(L)'
;MKIYLVGGAVRDALLGLPVKDRDWVVVGSTPQEMLDAGYQQVGRDFPVFLHPQTHEEYALARTERKSGSGYTGFTCYAAPDVTLEDDLKRRDLTINALAQDDNGEIIDPYNGLGDLQNRLLRHVSPAFGEDPLRVLRVARFAARYAHLGFRIADETLTLMREMTHAGELEHLTPERVWKETESALTTRNPQVFFQVLRDCGALRVLFPEIDALFGVPAPARWHPEIDTGIHTLMTLSMAAMLSPQVDVRFATLCHDLGKGLTPPELWPRHHGHGPAGVKLVEQLCQRLRVPNEIRDLARLVAEFHDLIHTFPMLNPKTIVKLFDSIDAWRKPQRVEQLALTSEADVRGRTGFESADYPQGRWLREAWEVAQSVPTKAVVEAGFKGVEIREELTRRRIAAIASWKEQRCPKPD
;
A
#
# COMPACT_ATOMS: atom_id res chain seq x y z
N MET A 1 -29.00 -27.38 -9.31
CA MET A 1 -28.01 -26.60 -8.56
C MET A 1 -26.77 -27.45 -8.29
N LYS A 2 -25.62 -27.04 -8.83
CA LYS A 2 -24.29 -27.53 -8.44
C LYS A 2 -23.52 -26.39 -7.80
N ILE A 3 -22.77 -26.68 -6.73
CA ILE A 3 -22.03 -25.69 -5.95
C ILE A 3 -20.55 -26.03 -6.03
N TYR A 4 -19.71 -25.02 -6.22
CA TYR A 4 -18.27 -25.18 -6.31
C TYR A 4 -17.58 -24.15 -5.43
N LEU A 5 -16.60 -24.58 -4.64
CA LEU A 5 -15.66 -23.65 -4.00
C LEU A 5 -14.75 -23.08 -5.10
N VAL A 6 -14.53 -21.77 -5.14
CA VAL A 6 -13.81 -21.15 -6.27
C VAL A 6 -12.73 -20.18 -5.84
N GLY A 7 -11.79 -19.96 -6.75
CA GLY A 7 -10.89 -18.81 -6.72
C GLY A 7 -9.92 -18.80 -5.55
N GLY A 8 -10.00 -17.75 -4.72
CA GLY A 8 -8.98 -17.47 -3.72
C GLY A 8 -8.82 -18.58 -2.68
N ALA A 9 -9.95 -19.18 -2.28
CA ALA A 9 -9.97 -20.27 -1.31
C ALA A 9 -9.25 -21.51 -1.84
N VAL A 10 -9.56 -21.92 -3.09
CA VAL A 10 -8.95 -23.08 -3.73
C VAL A 10 -7.46 -22.86 -3.92
N ARG A 11 -7.06 -21.72 -4.48
CA ARG A 11 -5.66 -21.35 -4.71
C ARG A 11 -4.86 -21.33 -3.41
N ASP A 12 -5.36 -20.64 -2.39
CA ASP A 12 -4.62 -20.48 -1.13
C ASP A 12 -4.50 -21.83 -0.41
N ALA A 13 -5.53 -22.69 -0.44
CA ALA A 13 -5.45 -24.05 0.08
C ALA A 13 -4.37 -24.89 -0.64
N LEU A 14 -4.34 -24.85 -1.98
CA LEU A 14 -3.34 -25.57 -2.79
C LEU A 14 -1.90 -25.05 -2.58
N LEU A 15 -1.75 -23.78 -2.17
CA LEU A 15 -0.46 -23.20 -1.78
C LEU A 15 -0.07 -23.48 -0.33
N GLY A 16 -0.93 -24.13 0.46
CA GLY A 16 -0.71 -24.33 1.91
C GLY A 16 -0.81 -23.03 2.71
N LEU A 17 -1.53 -22.03 2.20
CA LEU A 17 -1.74 -20.75 2.87
C LEU A 17 -3.07 -20.75 3.66
N PRO A 18 -3.20 -19.91 4.70
CA PRO A 18 -4.47 -19.74 5.39
C PRO A 18 -5.58 -19.26 4.44
N VAL A 19 -6.68 -19.99 4.39
CA VAL A 19 -7.91 -19.58 3.69
C VAL A 19 -8.69 -18.65 4.60
N LYS A 20 -8.87 -17.39 4.18
CA LYS A 20 -9.61 -16.38 4.95
C LYS A 20 -11.10 -16.42 4.65
N ASP A 21 -11.43 -16.38 3.37
CA ASP A 21 -12.78 -16.26 2.85
C ASP A 21 -13.04 -17.43 1.89
N ARG A 22 -14.26 -17.96 1.93
CA ARG A 22 -14.73 -19.01 1.02
C ARG A 22 -15.79 -18.43 0.10
N ASP A 23 -15.45 -18.37 -1.17
CA ASP A 23 -16.35 -17.93 -2.23
C ASP A 23 -16.87 -19.15 -2.97
N TRP A 24 -18.17 -19.20 -3.20
CA TRP A 24 -18.85 -20.31 -3.85
C TRP A 24 -19.52 -19.84 -5.14
N VAL A 25 -19.45 -20.67 -6.18
CA VAL A 25 -20.18 -20.48 -7.43
C VAL A 25 -21.29 -21.51 -7.53
N VAL A 26 -22.48 -21.04 -7.90
CA VAL A 26 -23.68 -21.83 -8.07
C VAL A 26 -24.04 -21.89 -9.55
N VAL A 27 -24.07 -23.11 -10.10
CA VAL A 27 -24.38 -23.40 -11.52
C VAL A 27 -25.73 -24.10 -11.62
N GLY A 28 -26.50 -23.76 -12.66
CA GLY A 28 -27.80 -24.38 -12.94
C GLY A 28 -28.82 -24.04 -11.86
N SER A 29 -28.89 -22.76 -11.46
CA SER A 29 -29.92 -22.22 -10.58
C SER A 29 -30.32 -20.80 -11.01
N THR A 30 -31.41 -20.28 -10.45
CA THR A 30 -31.90 -18.92 -10.68
C THR A 30 -31.88 -18.06 -9.40
N PRO A 31 -31.91 -16.72 -9.50
CA PRO A 31 -32.04 -15.86 -8.33
C PRO A 31 -33.22 -16.20 -7.44
N GLN A 32 -34.37 -16.56 -8.03
CA GLN A 32 -35.57 -16.92 -7.28
C GLN A 32 -35.37 -18.21 -6.50
N GLU A 33 -34.77 -19.24 -7.10
CA GLU A 33 -34.45 -20.49 -6.40
C GLU A 33 -33.50 -20.27 -5.21
N MET A 34 -32.51 -19.37 -5.35
CA MET A 34 -31.61 -19.00 -4.25
C MET A 34 -32.39 -18.33 -3.10
N LEU A 35 -33.28 -17.39 -3.41
CA LEU A 35 -34.13 -16.73 -2.41
C LEU A 35 -35.09 -17.71 -1.73
N ASP A 36 -35.71 -18.61 -2.51
CA ASP A 36 -36.63 -19.64 -2.00
C ASP A 36 -35.90 -20.62 -1.08
N ALA A 37 -34.60 -20.88 -1.33
CA ALA A 37 -33.72 -21.66 -0.45
C ALA A 37 -33.23 -20.89 0.80
N GLY A 38 -33.66 -19.63 0.98
CA GLY A 38 -33.35 -18.81 2.16
C GLY A 38 -32.04 -18.02 2.08
N TYR A 39 -31.38 -17.99 0.92
CA TYR A 39 -30.21 -17.14 0.74
C TYR A 39 -30.59 -15.66 0.71
N GLN A 40 -29.71 -14.80 1.22
CA GLN A 40 -29.94 -13.36 1.23
C GLN A 40 -29.16 -12.68 0.10
N GLN A 41 -29.83 -12.05 -0.85
CA GLN A 41 -29.17 -11.32 -1.92
C GLN A 41 -28.38 -10.10 -1.40
N VAL A 42 -27.15 -9.95 -1.89
CA VAL A 42 -26.26 -8.80 -1.61
C VAL A 42 -25.84 -8.14 -2.92
N GLY A 43 -26.00 -6.82 -2.99
CA GLY A 43 -25.78 -6.05 -4.22
C GLY A 43 -26.97 -6.10 -5.18
N ARG A 44 -27.14 -5.04 -5.98
CA ARG A 44 -28.23 -4.92 -6.96
C ARG A 44 -27.87 -5.50 -8.32
N ASP A 45 -26.64 -5.25 -8.79
CA ASP A 45 -26.25 -5.49 -10.18
C ASP A 45 -25.60 -6.87 -10.40
N PHE A 46 -25.21 -7.53 -9.29
CA PHE A 46 -24.54 -8.83 -9.33
C PHE A 46 -25.33 -9.84 -8.51
N PRO A 47 -25.56 -11.06 -9.03
CA PRO A 47 -26.34 -12.10 -8.35
C PRO A 47 -25.49 -12.82 -7.32
N VAL A 48 -25.07 -12.09 -6.28
CA VAL A 48 -24.33 -12.61 -5.13
C VAL A 48 -25.29 -12.73 -3.95
N PHE A 49 -25.18 -13.81 -3.21
CA PHE A 49 -26.03 -14.14 -2.09
C PHE A 49 -25.22 -14.59 -0.88
N LEU A 50 -25.73 -14.38 0.32
CA LEU A 50 -25.17 -14.91 1.56
C LEU A 50 -25.90 -16.17 1.98
N HIS A 51 -25.14 -17.20 2.34
CA HIS A 51 -25.69 -18.46 2.82
C HIS A 51 -26.38 -18.29 4.19
N PRO A 52 -27.58 -18.86 4.41
CA PRO A 52 -28.42 -18.57 5.58
C PRO A 52 -27.80 -18.96 6.93
N GLN A 53 -26.92 -19.97 6.98
CA GLN A 53 -26.28 -20.40 8.23
C GLN A 53 -24.83 -19.93 8.37
N THR A 54 -24.08 -19.91 7.27
CA THR A 54 -22.63 -19.64 7.31
C THR A 54 -22.29 -18.20 6.98
N HIS A 55 -23.21 -17.47 6.35
CA HIS A 55 -22.98 -16.14 5.80
C HIS A 55 -21.82 -16.06 4.79
N GLU A 56 -21.39 -17.20 4.23
CA GLU A 56 -20.42 -17.24 3.13
C GLU A 56 -21.06 -16.75 1.82
N GLU A 57 -20.24 -16.26 0.88
CA GLU A 57 -20.70 -15.69 -0.39
C GLU A 57 -20.94 -16.77 -1.45
N TYR A 58 -22.14 -16.77 -2.04
CA TYR A 58 -22.58 -17.68 -3.10
C TYR A 58 -23.01 -16.83 -4.30
N ALA A 59 -22.23 -16.88 -5.37
CA ALA A 59 -22.53 -16.17 -6.61
C ALA A 59 -23.14 -17.12 -7.64
N LEU A 60 -24.21 -16.72 -8.32
CA LEU A 60 -24.65 -17.44 -9.51
C LEU A 60 -23.61 -17.28 -10.62
N ALA A 61 -23.32 -18.39 -11.32
CA ALA A 61 -22.46 -18.39 -12.48
C ALA A 61 -22.98 -17.38 -13.50
N ARG A 62 -22.05 -16.55 -14.02
CA ARG A 62 -22.42 -15.42 -14.86
C ARG A 62 -21.49 -15.23 -16.04
N THR A 63 -22.05 -14.65 -17.09
CA THR A 63 -21.26 -13.99 -18.13
C THR A 63 -21.44 -12.49 -18.04
N GLU A 64 -20.40 -11.76 -18.39
CA GLU A 64 -20.43 -10.30 -18.45
C GLU A 64 -20.24 -9.88 -19.91
N ARG A 65 -20.99 -8.87 -20.35
CA ARG A 65 -20.79 -8.25 -21.67
C ARG A 65 -20.56 -6.77 -21.49
N LYS A 66 -19.44 -6.26 -22.03
CA LYS A 66 -19.15 -4.83 -22.06
C LYS A 66 -20.19 -4.12 -22.93
N SER A 67 -21.05 -3.33 -22.29
CA SER A 67 -22.11 -2.50 -22.88
C SER A 67 -21.75 -1.01 -22.92
N GLY A 68 -20.61 -0.60 -22.36
CA GLY A 68 -20.13 0.78 -22.38
C GLY A 68 -18.69 0.95 -21.90
N SER A 69 -18.23 2.19 -21.80
CA SER A 69 -16.95 2.56 -21.19
C SER A 69 -17.08 2.69 -19.67
N GLY A 70 -16.06 2.25 -18.93
CA GLY A 70 -16.03 2.33 -17.47
C GLY A 70 -16.75 1.20 -16.73
N TYR A 71 -16.73 1.25 -15.39
CA TYR A 71 -17.14 0.15 -14.51
C TYR A 71 -18.64 -0.20 -14.58
N THR A 72 -19.52 0.74 -14.88
CA THR A 72 -20.96 0.49 -15.03
C THR A 72 -21.34 -0.04 -16.41
N GLY A 73 -20.38 -0.16 -17.32
CA GLY A 73 -20.59 -0.61 -18.69
C GLY A 73 -20.64 -2.13 -18.82
N PHE A 74 -21.15 -2.87 -17.84
CA PHE A 74 -21.31 -4.32 -17.94
C PHE A 74 -22.75 -4.73 -17.71
N THR A 75 -23.30 -5.51 -18.65
CA THR A 75 -24.54 -6.26 -18.43
C THR A 75 -24.19 -7.66 -17.97
N CYS A 76 -24.64 -8.03 -16.77
CA CYS A 76 -24.48 -9.36 -16.21
C CYS A 76 -25.63 -10.27 -16.69
N TYR A 77 -25.30 -11.43 -17.26
CA TYR A 77 -26.24 -12.47 -17.60
C TYR A 77 -25.96 -13.69 -16.71
N ALA A 78 -26.89 -13.99 -15.81
CA ALA A 78 -26.83 -15.13 -14.91
C ALA A 78 -28.12 -15.93 -15.06
N ALA A 79 -27.99 -17.08 -15.71
CA ALA A 79 -29.10 -17.96 -16.03
C ALA A 79 -28.63 -19.42 -15.92
N PRO A 80 -29.56 -20.39 -15.82
CA PRO A 80 -29.21 -21.79 -15.58
C PRO A 80 -28.33 -22.43 -16.66
N ASP A 81 -28.28 -21.84 -17.85
CA ASP A 81 -27.47 -22.25 -18.99
C ASP A 81 -26.01 -21.78 -18.93
N VAL A 82 -25.67 -20.84 -18.04
CA VAL A 82 -24.29 -20.39 -17.84
C VAL A 82 -23.49 -21.49 -17.16
N THR A 83 -22.42 -21.93 -17.82
CA THR A 83 -21.57 -23.02 -17.31
C THR A 83 -20.55 -22.53 -16.29
N LEU A 84 -19.97 -23.46 -15.52
CA LEU A 84 -18.83 -23.16 -14.65
C LEU A 84 -17.65 -22.60 -15.47
N GLU A 85 -17.36 -23.16 -16.64
CA GLU A 85 -16.29 -22.69 -17.51
C GLU A 85 -16.50 -21.24 -17.94
N ASP A 86 -17.73 -20.86 -18.29
CA ASP A 86 -18.07 -19.48 -18.67
C ASP A 86 -17.80 -18.47 -17.54
N ASP A 87 -18.12 -18.83 -16.29
CA ASP A 87 -17.81 -18.01 -15.10
C ASP A 87 -16.29 -17.91 -14.88
N LEU A 88 -15.60 -19.04 -14.89
CA LEU A 88 -14.16 -19.11 -14.65
C LEU A 88 -13.38 -18.33 -15.72
N LYS A 89 -13.83 -18.33 -16.99
CA LYS A 89 -13.22 -17.60 -18.11
C LYS A 89 -13.09 -16.10 -17.87
N ARG A 90 -14.03 -15.54 -17.10
CA ARG A 90 -14.12 -14.10 -16.82
C ARG A 90 -13.22 -13.66 -15.69
N ARG A 91 -12.58 -14.58 -14.97
CA ARG A 91 -11.66 -14.25 -13.88
C ARG A 91 -10.37 -13.64 -14.40
N ASP A 92 -9.60 -13.05 -13.48
CA ASP A 92 -8.38 -12.32 -13.80
C ASP A 92 -7.23 -13.27 -14.16
N LEU A 93 -6.87 -14.16 -13.23
CA LEU A 93 -5.71 -15.05 -13.34
C LEU A 93 -6.12 -16.53 -13.37
N THR A 94 -5.38 -17.36 -14.10
CA THR A 94 -5.58 -18.81 -14.20
C THR A 94 -5.58 -19.47 -12.82
N ILE A 95 -4.66 -19.07 -11.94
CA ILE A 95 -4.60 -19.56 -10.55
C ILE A 95 -5.83 -19.18 -9.71
N ASN A 96 -6.62 -18.20 -10.15
CA ASN A 96 -7.88 -17.80 -9.52
C ASN A 96 -9.10 -18.38 -10.26
N ALA A 97 -8.89 -19.09 -11.36
CA ALA A 97 -9.89 -19.75 -12.18
C ALA A 97 -9.96 -21.26 -11.91
N LEU A 98 -9.69 -21.64 -10.66
CA LEU A 98 -9.81 -22.99 -10.14
C LEU A 98 -11.13 -23.13 -9.39
N ALA A 99 -11.76 -24.30 -9.53
CA ALA A 99 -12.95 -24.68 -8.78
C ALA A 99 -12.73 -26.04 -8.10
N GLN A 100 -13.41 -26.28 -6.98
CA GLN A 100 -13.42 -27.55 -6.26
C GLN A 100 -14.86 -28.00 -6.05
N ASP A 101 -15.16 -29.26 -6.36
CA ASP A 101 -16.47 -29.85 -6.16
C ASP A 101 -16.65 -30.42 -4.72
N ASP A 102 -17.85 -30.93 -4.44
CA ASP A 102 -18.19 -31.51 -3.13
C ASP A 102 -17.38 -32.78 -2.79
N ASN A 103 -16.78 -33.45 -3.78
CA ASN A 103 -15.92 -34.61 -3.58
C ASN A 103 -14.45 -34.22 -3.37
N GLY A 104 -14.13 -32.93 -3.49
CA GLY A 104 -12.79 -32.39 -3.40
C GLY A 104 -11.98 -32.43 -4.71
N GLU A 105 -12.60 -32.82 -5.82
CA GLU A 105 -11.98 -32.81 -7.15
C GLU A 105 -11.77 -31.37 -7.62
N ILE A 106 -10.57 -31.08 -8.16
CA ILE A 106 -10.24 -29.77 -8.71
C ILE A 106 -10.60 -29.73 -10.19
N ILE A 107 -11.43 -28.76 -10.55
CA ILE A 107 -11.81 -28.44 -11.92
C ILE A 107 -10.93 -27.28 -12.40
N ASP A 108 -10.15 -27.54 -13.44
CA ASP A 108 -9.15 -26.61 -13.98
C ASP A 108 -9.19 -26.53 -15.52
N PRO A 109 -10.17 -25.80 -16.09
CA PRO A 109 -10.29 -25.66 -17.55
C PRO A 109 -9.22 -24.75 -18.17
N TYR A 110 -8.47 -23.99 -17.36
CA TYR A 110 -7.54 -22.95 -17.84
C TYR A 110 -6.09 -23.15 -17.37
N ASN A 111 -5.73 -24.35 -16.93
CA ASN A 111 -4.38 -24.73 -16.50
C ASN A 111 -3.83 -23.89 -15.33
N GLY A 112 -4.71 -23.49 -14.40
CA GLY A 112 -4.36 -22.81 -13.16
C GLY A 112 -3.50 -23.66 -12.24
N LEU A 113 -3.64 -24.99 -12.22
CA LEU A 113 -2.78 -25.91 -11.47
C LEU A 113 -1.34 -25.89 -12.01
N GLY A 114 -1.20 -25.93 -13.34
CA GLY A 114 0.09 -25.83 -14.00
C GLY A 114 0.77 -24.50 -13.72
N ASP A 115 0.05 -23.38 -13.80
CA ASP A 115 0.60 -22.06 -13.47
C ASP A 115 0.92 -21.93 -11.96
N LEU A 116 0.15 -22.55 -11.06
CA LEU A 116 0.41 -22.56 -9.62
C LEU A 116 1.69 -23.34 -9.26
N GLN A 117 1.92 -24.48 -9.93
CA GLN A 117 3.15 -25.27 -9.84
C GLN A 117 4.35 -24.49 -10.38
N ASN A 118 4.19 -23.83 -11.53
CA ASN A 118 5.26 -23.06 -12.18
C ASN A 118 5.45 -21.66 -11.61
N ARG A 119 4.68 -21.26 -10.58
CA ARG A 119 4.72 -19.93 -9.97
C ARG A 119 4.48 -18.81 -11.00
N LEU A 120 3.44 -18.96 -11.82
CA LEU A 120 3.09 -18.03 -12.89
C LEU A 120 1.77 -17.30 -12.60
N LEU A 121 1.77 -15.99 -12.81
CA LEU A 121 0.57 -15.15 -12.85
C LEU A 121 0.22 -14.91 -14.31
N ARG A 122 -0.69 -15.74 -14.83
CA ARG A 122 -1.17 -15.72 -16.22
C ARG A 122 -2.64 -15.29 -16.28
N HIS A 123 -2.99 -14.42 -17.22
CA HIS A 123 -4.39 -14.06 -17.45
C HIS A 123 -5.20 -15.24 -18.02
N VAL A 124 -6.48 -15.35 -17.65
CA VAL A 124 -7.33 -16.49 -18.06
C VAL A 124 -7.66 -16.46 -19.55
N SER A 125 -8.08 -15.30 -20.05
CA SER A 125 -8.62 -15.16 -21.40
C SER A 125 -8.53 -13.71 -21.89
N PRO A 126 -8.75 -13.44 -23.20
CA PRO A 126 -8.78 -12.08 -23.75
C PRO A 126 -9.77 -11.13 -23.05
N ALA A 127 -10.76 -11.66 -22.32
CA ALA A 127 -11.66 -10.87 -21.48
C ALA A 127 -10.92 -10.07 -20.39
N PHE A 128 -9.65 -10.37 -20.10
CA PHE A 128 -8.81 -9.57 -19.22
C PHE A 128 -8.74 -8.10 -19.66
N GLY A 129 -8.72 -7.83 -20.97
CA GLY A 129 -8.70 -6.46 -21.50
C GLY A 129 -9.96 -5.65 -21.19
N GLU A 130 -11.05 -6.26 -20.73
CA GLU A 130 -12.33 -5.58 -20.53
C GLU A 130 -12.38 -4.73 -19.25
N ASP A 131 -11.63 -5.10 -18.18
CA ASP A 131 -11.56 -4.33 -16.92
C ASP A 131 -10.13 -3.85 -16.64
N PRO A 132 -9.83 -2.55 -16.80
CA PRO A 132 -8.49 -2.00 -16.54
C PRO A 132 -8.01 -2.21 -15.10
N LEU A 133 -8.90 -2.47 -14.14
CA LEU A 133 -8.48 -2.73 -12.75
C LEU A 133 -7.61 -4.00 -12.65
N ARG A 134 -7.75 -4.93 -13.61
CA ARG A 134 -6.98 -6.18 -13.61
C ARG A 134 -5.47 -5.94 -13.70
N VAL A 135 -5.02 -4.82 -14.29
CA VAL A 135 -3.60 -4.42 -14.26
C VAL A 135 -3.11 -4.25 -12.82
N LEU A 136 -3.86 -3.52 -11.98
CA LEU A 136 -3.52 -3.33 -10.57
C LEU A 136 -3.66 -4.63 -9.78
N ARG A 137 -4.66 -5.44 -10.08
CA ARG A 137 -4.86 -6.73 -9.40
C ARG A 137 -3.70 -7.68 -9.66
N VAL A 138 -3.21 -7.77 -10.90
CA VAL A 138 -2.02 -8.58 -11.23
C VAL A 138 -0.79 -8.04 -10.48
N ALA A 139 -0.57 -6.74 -10.46
CA ALA A 139 0.51 -6.14 -9.67
C ALA A 139 0.38 -6.45 -8.17
N ARG A 140 -0.84 -6.44 -7.62
CA ARG A 140 -1.10 -6.81 -6.22
C ARG A 140 -0.83 -8.29 -5.97
N PHE A 141 -1.24 -9.17 -6.87
CA PHE A 141 -0.95 -10.60 -6.75
C PHE A 141 0.55 -10.89 -6.87
N ALA A 142 1.27 -10.17 -7.73
CA ALA A 142 2.73 -10.22 -7.80
C ALA A 142 3.35 -9.82 -6.46
N ALA A 143 2.90 -8.72 -5.85
CA ALA A 143 3.36 -8.30 -4.52
C ALA A 143 3.01 -9.32 -3.41
N ARG A 144 1.79 -9.88 -3.45
CA ARG A 144 1.34 -10.87 -2.47
C ARG A 144 2.18 -12.15 -2.53
N TYR A 145 2.51 -12.63 -3.73
CA TYR A 145 3.14 -13.93 -3.94
C TYR A 145 4.63 -13.87 -4.32
N ALA A 146 5.25 -12.69 -4.31
CA ALA A 146 6.68 -12.54 -4.59
C ALA A 146 7.55 -13.44 -3.71
N HIS A 147 7.25 -13.54 -2.41
CA HIS A 147 7.97 -14.41 -1.47
C HIS A 147 7.85 -15.92 -1.77
N LEU A 148 6.91 -16.33 -2.63
CA LEU A 148 6.76 -17.71 -3.12
C LEU A 148 7.40 -17.93 -4.50
N GLY A 149 8.08 -16.91 -5.05
CA GLY A 149 8.75 -16.97 -6.34
C GLY A 149 7.83 -16.79 -7.55
N PHE A 150 6.63 -16.23 -7.36
CA PHE A 150 5.73 -15.97 -8.49
C PHE A 150 6.27 -14.88 -9.42
N ARG A 151 6.14 -15.11 -10.72
CA ARG A 151 6.41 -14.12 -11.78
C ARG A 151 5.19 -13.96 -12.67
N ILE A 152 5.08 -12.81 -13.34
CA ILE A 152 4.04 -12.56 -14.33
C ILE A 152 4.44 -13.27 -15.63
N ALA A 153 3.48 -13.93 -16.27
CA ALA A 153 3.71 -14.55 -17.58
C ALA A 153 3.93 -13.47 -18.66
N ASP A 154 4.83 -13.71 -19.60
CA ASP A 154 5.30 -12.68 -20.55
C ASP A 154 4.17 -12.10 -21.41
N GLU A 155 3.23 -12.94 -21.85
CA GLU A 155 2.06 -12.51 -22.61
C GLU A 155 1.06 -11.72 -21.75
N THR A 156 1.01 -11.99 -20.44
CA THR A 156 0.20 -11.20 -19.50
C THR A 156 0.80 -9.83 -19.28
N LEU A 157 2.13 -9.74 -19.12
CA LEU A 157 2.81 -8.44 -19.01
C LEU A 157 2.69 -7.63 -20.30
N THR A 158 2.73 -8.30 -21.46
CA THR A 158 2.51 -7.68 -22.77
C THR A 158 1.10 -7.09 -22.87
N LEU A 159 0.07 -7.86 -22.51
CA LEU A 159 -1.31 -7.37 -22.48
C LEU A 159 -1.49 -6.18 -21.53
N MET A 160 -0.86 -6.19 -20.35
CA MET A 160 -0.90 -5.07 -19.41
C MET A 160 -0.28 -3.78 -20.00
N ARG A 161 0.81 -3.92 -20.77
CA ARG A 161 1.41 -2.79 -21.50
C ARG A 161 0.46 -2.26 -22.57
N GLU A 162 -0.13 -3.13 -23.37
CA GLU A 162 -1.09 -2.76 -24.43
C GLU A 162 -2.28 -1.98 -23.86
N MET A 163 -2.90 -2.48 -22.78
CA MET A 163 -3.99 -1.80 -22.08
C MET A 163 -3.58 -0.42 -21.56
N THR A 164 -2.37 -0.31 -21.01
CA THR A 164 -1.83 0.96 -20.51
C THR A 164 -1.61 1.95 -21.65
N HIS A 165 -1.03 1.50 -22.76
CA HIS A 165 -0.79 2.33 -23.95
C HIS A 165 -2.08 2.76 -24.64
N ALA A 166 -3.13 1.94 -24.57
CA ALA A 166 -4.46 2.28 -25.08
C ALA A 166 -5.22 3.33 -24.24
N GLY A 167 -4.68 3.74 -23.09
CA GLY A 167 -5.30 4.75 -22.21
C GLY A 167 -6.41 4.20 -21.31
N GLU A 168 -6.61 2.87 -21.25
CA GLU A 168 -7.71 2.25 -20.51
C GLU A 168 -7.66 2.55 -19.00
N LEU A 169 -6.46 2.78 -18.46
CA LEU A 169 -6.27 3.10 -17.03
C LEU A 169 -6.83 4.48 -16.64
N GLU A 170 -6.96 5.41 -17.58
CA GLU A 170 -7.50 6.76 -17.32
C GLU A 170 -8.99 6.73 -16.95
N HIS A 171 -9.68 5.62 -17.26
CA HIS A 171 -11.08 5.40 -16.93
C HIS A 171 -11.28 4.78 -15.53
N LEU A 172 -10.21 4.48 -14.79
CA LEU A 172 -10.32 3.96 -13.43
C LEU A 172 -10.73 5.05 -12.44
N THR A 173 -11.75 4.73 -11.64
CA THR A 173 -12.13 5.60 -10.51
C THR A 173 -11.01 5.61 -9.47
N PRO A 174 -10.66 6.78 -8.91
CA PRO A 174 -9.65 6.93 -7.86
C PRO A 174 -9.76 5.94 -6.70
N GLU A 175 -10.97 5.67 -6.22
CA GLU A 175 -11.24 4.81 -5.07
C GLU A 175 -10.87 3.35 -5.36
N ARG A 176 -11.08 2.88 -6.60
CA ARG A 176 -10.67 1.53 -7.02
C ARG A 176 -9.15 1.44 -7.11
N VAL A 177 -8.47 2.48 -7.59
CA VAL A 177 -7.00 2.56 -7.60
C VAL A 177 -6.46 2.46 -6.18
N TRP A 178 -6.99 3.30 -5.27
CA TRP A 178 -6.56 3.30 -3.87
C TRP A 178 -6.80 1.96 -3.18
N LYS A 179 -7.97 1.33 -3.37
CA LYS A 179 -8.28 0.03 -2.72
C LYS A 179 -7.28 -1.06 -3.11
N GLU A 180 -6.86 -1.11 -4.37
CA GLU A 180 -5.83 -2.06 -4.81
C GLU A 180 -4.45 -1.69 -4.27
N THR A 181 -4.10 -0.40 -4.21
CA THR A 181 -2.84 0.09 -3.63
C THR A 181 -2.75 -0.18 -2.13
N GLU A 182 -3.79 0.12 -1.36
CA GLU A 182 -3.89 -0.19 0.06
C GLU A 182 -3.72 -1.69 0.30
N SER A 183 -4.43 -2.51 -0.48
CA SER A 183 -4.30 -3.97 -0.40
C SER A 183 -2.88 -4.44 -0.73
N ALA A 184 -2.21 -3.83 -1.73
CA ALA A 184 -0.83 -4.13 -2.06
C ALA A 184 0.15 -3.70 -0.95
N LEU A 185 -0.08 -2.55 -0.32
CA LEU A 185 0.71 -2.05 0.80
C LEU A 185 0.65 -2.95 2.02
N THR A 186 -0.38 -3.77 2.20
CA THR A 186 -0.43 -4.76 3.30
C THR A 186 0.41 -6.02 3.05
N THR A 187 0.89 -6.25 1.83
CA THR A 187 1.63 -7.48 1.49
C THR A 187 3.04 -7.50 2.08
N ARG A 188 3.73 -8.64 2.00
CA ARG A 188 5.13 -8.76 2.44
C ARG A 188 6.11 -8.00 1.54
N ASN A 189 5.75 -7.83 0.25
CA ASN A 189 6.63 -7.26 -0.77
C ASN A 189 5.91 -6.13 -1.55
N PRO A 190 5.45 -5.07 -0.87
CA PRO A 190 4.65 -4.01 -1.50
C PRO A 190 5.41 -3.26 -2.61
N GLN A 191 6.74 -3.21 -2.56
CA GLN A 191 7.58 -2.63 -3.61
C GLN A 191 7.39 -3.30 -4.97
N VAL A 192 7.05 -4.60 -4.99
CA VAL A 192 6.83 -5.36 -6.23
C VAL A 192 5.58 -4.85 -6.97
N PHE A 193 4.57 -4.35 -6.25
CA PHE A 193 3.40 -3.74 -6.87
C PHE A 193 3.81 -2.56 -7.75
N PHE A 194 4.59 -1.63 -7.19
CA PHE A 194 5.05 -0.44 -7.91
C PHE A 194 6.05 -0.78 -9.01
N GLN A 195 6.92 -1.77 -8.80
CA GLN A 195 7.81 -2.27 -9.84
C GLN A 195 7.03 -2.82 -11.03
N VAL A 196 6.02 -3.68 -10.80
CA VAL A 196 5.18 -4.22 -11.87
C VAL A 196 4.43 -3.11 -12.62
N LEU A 197 3.88 -2.14 -11.89
CA LEU A 197 3.23 -0.99 -12.52
C LEU A 197 4.23 -0.20 -13.38
N ARG A 198 5.49 -0.09 -12.97
CA ARG A 198 6.53 0.54 -13.78
C ARG A 198 6.86 -0.30 -15.02
N ASP A 199 7.01 -1.61 -14.87
CA ASP A 199 7.37 -2.54 -15.94
C ASP A 199 6.32 -2.59 -17.06
N CYS A 200 5.05 -2.30 -16.75
CA CYS A 200 3.98 -2.17 -17.72
C CYS A 200 3.64 -0.71 -18.11
N GLY A 201 4.35 0.29 -17.56
CA GLY A 201 4.14 1.71 -17.83
C GLY A 201 2.97 2.37 -17.07
N ALA A 202 2.20 1.59 -16.31
CA ALA A 202 1.06 2.06 -15.53
C ALA A 202 1.45 3.00 -14.39
N LEU A 203 2.68 2.90 -13.86
CA LEU A 203 3.14 3.77 -12.77
C LEU A 203 3.10 5.24 -13.17
N ARG A 204 3.55 5.58 -14.38
CA ARG A 204 3.51 6.95 -14.91
C ARG A 204 2.10 7.53 -15.00
N VAL A 205 1.10 6.68 -15.26
CA VAL A 205 -0.30 7.10 -15.37
C VAL A 205 -0.93 7.27 -14.00
N LEU A 206 -0.73 6.30 -13.11
CA LEU A 206 -1.44 6.22 -11.82
C LEU A 206 -0.73 6.99 -10.70
N PHE A 207 0.60 7.03 -10.72
CA PHE A 207 1.48 7.64 -9.72
C PHE A 207 2.62 8.42 -10.38
N PRO A 208 2.32 9.45 -11.20
CA PRO A 208 3.35 10.23 -11.89
C PRO A 208 4.41 10.81 -10.95
N GLU A 209 4.04 11.13 -9.70
CA GLU A 209 4.95 11.65 -8.68
C GLU A 209 6.01 10.61 -8.26
N ILE A 210 5.64 9.32 -8.22
CA ILE A 210 6.56 8.21 -7.92
C ILE A 210 7.39 7.89 -9.16
N ASP A 211 6.78 7.84 -10.34
CA ASP A 211 7.47 7.58 -11.60
C ASP A 211 8.58 8.60 -11.88
N ALA A 212 8.34 9.87 -11.51
CA ALA A 212 9.28 10.98 -11.65
C ALA A 212 10.57 10.85 -10.79
N LEU A 213 10.62 9.91 -9.84
CA LEU A 213 11.82 9.67 -9.04
C LEU A 213 12.85 8.80 -9.77
N PHE A 214 12.41 7.98 -10.72
CA PHE A 214 13.33 7.11 -11.44
C PHE A 214 14.18 7.90 -12.43
N GLY A 215 15.48 7.64 -12.43
CA GLY A 215 16.49 8.38 -13.18
C GLY A 215 17.01 9.63 -12.47
N VAL A 216 16.44 10.01 -11.31
CA VAL A 216 16.94 11.13 -10.50
C VAL A 216 18.09 10.63 -9.62
N PRO A 217 19.34 11.10 -9.84
CA PRO A 217 20.50 10.57 -9.13
C PRO A 217 20.66 11.20 -7.74
N ALA A 218 20.82 10.35 -6.74
CA ALA A 218 21.18 10.70 -5.37
C ALA A 218 22.70 10.56 -5.14
N PRO A 219 23.26 11.18 -4.09
CA PRO A 219 24.71 11.14 -3.84
C PRO A 219 25.20 9.73 -3.48
N ALA A 220 26.04 9.13 -4.33
CA ALA A 220 26.54 7.76 -4.20
C ALA A 220 27.19 7.42 -2.84
N ARG A 221 27.77 8.42 -2.15
CA ARG A 221 28.34 8.24 -0.81
C ARG A 221 27.31 7.74 0.21
N TRP A 222 26.08 8.22 0.10
CA TRP A 222 25.00 7.92 1.03
C TRP A 222 23.95 7.00 0.40
N HIS A 223 23.83 7.01 -0.92
CA HIS A 223 22.85 6.25 -1.70
C HIS A 223 23.59 5.44 -2.80
N PRO A 224 24.17 4.27 -2.47
CA PRO A 224 24.98 3.52 -3.43
C PRO A 224 24.18 2.99 -4.63
N GLU A 225 22.86 2.85 -4.49
CA GLU A 225 21.91 2.55 -5.58
C GLU A 225 21.81 3.67 -6.63
N ILE A 226 22.21 4.90 -6.28
CA ILE A 226 22.18 6.13 -7.10
C ILE A 226 20.77 6.57 -7.50
N ASP A 227 19.90 5.69 -7.99
CA ASP A 227 18.58 6.04 -8.49
C ASP A 227 17.57 6.23 -7.35
N THR A 228 16.95 7.41 -7.28
CA THR A 228 15.97 7.76 -6.24
C THR A 228 14.71 6.91 -6.31
N GLY A 229 14.29 6.48 -7.51
CA GLY A 229 13.16 5.56 -7.68
C GLY A 229 13.47 4.17 -7.15
N ILE A 230 14.68 3.65 -7.42
CA ILE A 230 15.15 2.38 -6.84
C ILE A 230 15.20 2.49 -5.31
N HIS A 231 15.80 3.56 -4.77
CA HIS A 231 15.83 3.83 -3.33
C HIS A 231 14.42 3.84 -2.73
N THR A 232 13.47 4.52 -3.37
CA THR A 232 12.07 4.56 -2.92
C THR A 232 11.43 3.16 -2.81
N LEU A 233 11.73 2.26 -3.74
CA LEU A 233 11.25 0.88 -3.67
C LEU A 233 11.96 0.07 -2.57
N MET A 234 13.27 0.27 -2.38
CA MET A 234 14.05 -0.39 -1.33
C MET A 234 13.61 0.04 0.07
N THR A 235 13.38 1.34 0.28
CA THR A 235 12.85 1.88 1.54
C THR A 235 11.44 1.37 1.84
N LEU A 236 10.56 1.26 0.84
CA LEU A 236 9.25 0.63 1.01
C LEU A 236 9.36 -0.86 1.40
N SER A 237 10.30 -1.60 0.80
CA SER A 237 10.59 -2.98 1.19
C SER A 237 11.05 -3.06 2.65
N MET A 238 11.90 -2.14 3.09
CA MET A 238 12.37 -2.08 4.48
C MET A 238 11.25 -1.71 5.44
N ALA A 239 10.42 -0.71 5.11
CA ALA A 239 9.26 -0.34 5.91
C ALA A 239 8.29 -1.52 6.10
N ALA A 240 8.11 -2.37 5.08
CA ALA A 240 7.29 -3.56 5.18
C ALA A 240 7.84 -4.60 6.18
N MET A 241 9.15 -4.66 6.37
CA MET A 241 9.80 -5.50 7.39
C MET A 241 9.71 -4.88 8.79
N LEU A 242 9.74 -3.55 8.89
CA LEU A 242 9.70 -2.83 10.16
C LEU A 242 8.29 -2.67 10.74
N SER A 243 7.26 -2.58 9.89
CA SER A 243 5.88 -2.32 10.34
C SER A 243 4.83 -2.96 9.42
N PRO A 244 3.72 -3.50 9.98
CA PRO A 244 2.55 -3.91 9.20
C PRO A 244 1.62 -2.75 8.82
N GLN A 245 1.82 -1.55 9.38
CA GLN A 245 0.86 -0.45 9.26
C GLN A 245 0.95 0.21 7.88
N VAL A 246 -0.21 0.37 7.24
CA VAL A 246 -0.32 0.95 5.88
C VAL A 246 0.12 2.40 5.85
N ASP A 247 -0.20 3.18 6.88
CA ASP A 247 0.19 4.58 6.99
C ASP A 247 1.71 4.76 7.00
N VAL A 248 2.45 3.94 7.77
CA VAL A 248 3.92 3.92 7.78
C VAL A 248 4.47 3.57 6.38
N ARG A 249 3.97 2.51 5.76
CA ARG A 249 4.45 2.03 4.45
C ARG A 249 4.19 3.06 3.35
N PHE A 250 2.99 3.64 3.32
CA PHE A 250 2.64 4.68 2.35
C PHE A 250 3.44 5.97 2.58
N ALA A 251 3.61 6.38 3.84
CA ALA A 251 4.42 7.54 4.18
C ALA A 251 5.89 7.36 3.78
N THR A 252 6.48 6.17 3.98
CA THR A 252 7.82 5.85 3.45
C THR A 252 7.85 5.92 1.93
N LEU A 253 6.88 5.36 1.21
CA LEU A 253 6.84 5.47 -0.25
C LEU A 253 6.83 6.93 -0.74
N CYS A 254 6.26 7.84 0.06
CA CYS A 254 6.09 9.24 -0.30
C CYS A 254 7.23 10.17 0.20
N HIS A 255 8.19 9.67 0.98
CA HIS A 255 9.15 10.53 1.70
C HIS A 255 9.97 11.44 0.78
N ASP A 256 10.33 10.91 -0.40
CA ASP A 256 11.27 11.51 -1.33
C ASP A 256 10.62 12.15 -2.57
N LEU A 257 9.28 12.25 -2.63
CA LEU A 257 8.58 12.76 -3.83
C LEU A 257 9.12 14.13 -4.29
N GLY A 258 9.54 14.99 -3.35
CA GLY A 258 10.10 16.29 -3.67
C GLY A 258 11.43 16.25 -4.45
N LYS A 259 12.19 15.13 -4.41
CA LYS A 259 13.42 14.98 -5.19
C LYS A 259 13.13 15.01 -6.69
N GLY A 260 11.97 14.51 -7.11
CA GLY A 260 11.49 14.56 -8.50
C GLY A 260 11.27 15.98 -9.05
N LEU A 261 11.21 16.99 -8.17
CA LEU A 261 11.13 18.41 -8.58
C LEU A 261 12.50 19.09 -8.67
N THR A 262 13.59 18.40 -8.30
CA THR A 262 14.92 19.01 -8.31
C THR A 262 15.40 19.21 -9.75
N PRO A 263 15.74 20.43 -10.18
CA PRO A 263 16.29 20.67 -11.51
C PRO A 263 17.58 19.86 -11.75
N PRO A 264 17.80 19.31 -12.97
CA PRO A 264 18.98 18.51 -13.28
C PRO A 264 20.33 19.20 -13.00
N GLU A 265 20.40 20.52 -13.13
CA GLU A 265 21.58 21.32 -12.85
C GLU A 265 21.98 21.35 -11.36
N LEU A 266 21.08 20.95 -10.46
CA LEU A 266 21.35 20.85 -9.02
C LEU A 266 21.68 19.41 -8.58
N TRP A 267 21.53 18.43 -9.46
CA TRP A 267 21.81 17.03 -9.13
C TRP A 267 23.29 16.79 -8.80
N PRO A 268 23.60 15.86 -7.86
CA PRO A 268 22.69 15.00 -7.10
C PRO A 268 22.23 15.62 -5.76
N ARG A 269 22.23 16.96 -5.63
CA ARG A 269 21.88 17.65 -4.37
C ARG A 269 20.43 18.14 -4.39
N HIS A 270 19.59 17.53 -3.55
CA HIS A 270 18.15 17.81 -3.48
C HIS A 270 17.78 18.73 -2.32
N HIS A 271 18.34 19.95 -2.31
CA HIS A 271 18.08 20.91 -1.23
C HIS A 271 16.59 21.30 -1.20
N GLY A 272 15.98 21.27 -0.02
CA GLY A 272 14.59 21.68 0.17
C GLY A 272 13.56 20.69 -0.38
N HIS A 273 13.95 19.47 -0.75
CA HIS A 273 13.03 18.49 -1.30
C HIS A 273 11.92 18.09 -0.30
N GLY A 274 12.22 18.02 1.00
CA GLY A 274 11.21 17.67 2.00
C GLY A 274 9.98 18.59 1.98
N PRO A 275 10.14 19.91 2.22
CA PRO A 275 9.03 20.86 2.10
C PRO A 275 8.37 20.89 0.72
N ALA A 276 9.14 20.71 -0.37
CA ALA A 276 8.58 20.65 -1.72
C ALA A 276 7.69 19.41 -1.94
N GLY A 277 8.05 18.28 -1.32
CA GLY A 277 7.32 17.01 -1.40
C GLY A 277 5.94 17.07 -0.77
N VAL A 278 5.73 17.90 0.25
CA VAL A 278 4.43 18.02 0.96
C VAL A 278 3.30 18.32 -0.02
N LYS A 279 3.50 19.24 -0.96
CA LYS A 279 2.49 19.60 -1.96
C LYS A 279 2.18 18.44 -2.92
N LEU A 280 3.20 17.67 -3.31
CA LEU A 280 3.01 16.48 -4.15
C LEU A 280 2.22 15.40 -3.43
N VAL A 281 2.53 15.16 -2.15
CA VAL A 281 1.79 14.22 -1.30
C VAL A 281 0.32 14.63 -1.18
N GLU A 282 0.04 15.92 -0.94
CA GLU A 282 -1.32 16.45 -0.86
C GLU A 282 -2.09 16.23 -2.16
N GLN A 283 -1.49 16.54 -3.31
CA GLN A 283 -2.10 16.38 -4.63
C GLN A 283 -2.38 14.92 -4.96
N LEU A 284 -1.41 14.03 -4.74
CA LEU A 284 -1.57 12.59 -4.94
C LEU A 284 -2.70 12.05 -4.04
N CYS A 285 -2.69 12.40 -2.76
CA CYS A 285 -3.69 11.94 -1.80
C CYS A 285 -5.10 12.44 -2.14
N GLN A 286 -5.22 13.70 -2.58
CA GLN A 286 -6.49 14.25 -3.02
C GLN A 286 -7.00 13.53 -4.28
N ARG A 287 -6.13 13.30 -5.25
CA ARG A 287 -6.45 12.63 -6.52
C ARG A 287 -6.92 11.20 -6.30
N LEU A 288 -6.24 10.44 -5.44
CA LEU A 288 -6.53 9.04 -5.17
C LEU A 288 -7.50 8.80 -3.99
N ARG A 289 -8.02 9.86 -3.37
CA ARG A 289 -8.93 9.77 -2.21
C ARG A 289 -8.34 8.99 -1.03
N VAL A 290 -7.04 9.18 -0.78
CA VAL A 290 -6.32 8.55 0.33
C VAL A 290 -6.93 9.00 1.67
N PRO A 291 -7.19 8.10 2.62
CA PRO A 291 -7.70 8.44 3.95
C PRO A 291 -6.85 9.50 4.66
N ASN A 292 -7.53 10.39 5.40
CA ASN A 292 -6.89 11.57 6.03
C ASN A 292 -5.71 11.21 6.94
N GLU A 293 -5.83 10.17 7.78
CA GLU A 293 -4.75 9.78 8.69
C GLU A 293 -3.48 9.33 7.93
N ILE A 294 -3.65 8.59 6.83
CA ILE A 294 -2.55 8.14 5.96
C ILE A 294 -1.90 9.34 5.26
N ARG A 295 -2.70 10.23 4.67
CA ARG A 295 -2.22 11.47 4.05
C ARG A 295 -1.43 12.32 5.05
N ASP A 296 -1.98 12.52 6.24
CA ASP A 296 -1.40 13.43 7.23
C ASP A 296 -0.04 12.91 7.70
N LEU A 297 0.12 11.60 7.91
CA LEU A 297 1.43 11.03 8.21
C LEU A 297 2.39 11.17 7.03
N ALA A 298 1.96 10.88 5.81
CA ALA A 298 2.81 11.01 4.61
C ALA A 298 3.34 12.44 4.43
N ARG A 299 2.52 13.46 4.71
CA ARG A 299 2.94 14.88 4.69
C ARG A 299 4.05 15.16 5.71
N LEU A 300 3.88 14.68 6.95
CA LEU A 300 4.86 14.88 8.01
C LEU A 300 6.17 14.16 7.73
N VAL A 301 6.12 12.94 7.20
CA VAL A 301 7.32 12.19 6.84
C VAL A 301 8.05 12.86 5.68
N ALA A 302 7.36 13.27 4.62
CA ALA A 302 7.96 14.02 3.53
C ALA A 302 8.64 15.31 4.04
N GLU A 303 8.01 16.05 4.95
CA GLU A 303 8.57 17.29 5.48
C GLU A 303 9.76 17.09 6.41
N PHE A 304 9.73 16.08 7.30
CA PHE A 304 10.62 16.02 8.47
C PHE A 304 11.59 14.84 8.50
N HIS A 305 11.51 13.83 7.63
CA HIS A 305 12.39 12.64 7.74
C HIS A 305 13.89 13.00 7.72
N ASP A 306 14.29 13.94 6.84
CA ASP A 306 15.67 14.48 6.77
C ASP A 306 16.17 15.07 8.10
N LEU A 307 15.26 15.73 8.84
CA LEU A 307 15.58 16.33 10.12
C LEU A 307 15.94 15.25 11.16
N ILE A 308 15.34 14.06 11.04
CA ILE A 308 15.61 12.93 11.95
C ILE A 308 17.02 12.37 11.71
N HIS A 309 17.49 12.31 10.46
CA HIS A 309 18.87 11.86 10.17
C HIS A 309 19.94 12.71 10.85
N THR A 310 19.62 13.98 11.08
CA THR A 310 20.50 14.98 11.71
C THR A 310 20.20 15.22 13.19
N PHE A 311 19.43 14.33 13.83
CA PHE A 311 18.93 14.51 15.21
C PHE A 311 19.99 14.99 16.23
N PRO A 312 21.24 14.46 16.26
CA PRO A 312 22.26 14.93 17.19
C PRO A 312 22.62 16.41 17.05
N MET A 313 22.43 17.00 15.87
CA MET A 313 22.72 18.41 15.60
C MET A 313 21.58 19.35 16.00
N LEU A 314 20.37 18.83 16.26
CA LEU A 314 19.21 19.64 16.58
C LEU A 314 19.32 20.24 17.99
N ASN A 315 19.19 21.56 18.12
CA ASN A 315 19.11 22.16 19.45
C ASN A 315 17.80 21.74 20.16
N PRO A 316 17.76 21.76 21.52
CA PRO A 316 16.58 21.34 22.28
C PRO A 316 15.28 22.07 21.91
N LYS A 317 15.38 23.36 21.53
CA LYS A 317 14.22 24.14 21.06
C LYS A 317 13.66 23.61 19.74
N THR A 318 14.53 23.22 18.81
CA THR A 318 14.13 22.59 17.54
C THR A 318 13.48 21.24 17.76
N ILE A 319 13.97 20.43 18.70
CA ILE A 319 13.37 19.13 19.05
C ILE A 319 11.94 19.33 19.59
N VAL A 320 11.72 20.26 20.52
CA VAL A 320 10.35 20.57 21.01
C VAL A 320 9.46 21.08 19.87
N LYS A 321 9.99 21.94 18.99
CA LYS A 321 9.24 22.45 17.82
C LYS A 321 8.84 21.32 16.87
N LEU A 322 9.70 20.31 16.67
CA LEU A 322 9.36 19.13 15.88
C LEU A 322 8.14 18.40 16.50
N PHE A 323 8.12 18.19 17.81
CA PHE A 323 6.98 17.55 18.49
C PHE A 323 5.69 18.36 18.36
N ASP A 324 5.77 19.70 18.38
CA ASP A 324 4.64 20.58 18.07
C ASP A 324 4.18 20.41 16.61
N SER A 325 5.10 20.44 15.64
CA SER A 325 4.80 20.34 14.21
C SER A 325 4.14 19.02 13.83
N ILE A 326 4.60 17.90 14.40
CA ILE A 326 4.01 16.58 14.14
C ILE A 326 2.78 16.31 15.00
N ASP A 327 2.39 17.24 15.88
CA ASP A 327 1.25 17.10 16.81
C ASP A 327 1.38 15.87 17.74
N ALA A 328 2.60 15.59 18.19
CA ALA A 328 2.90 14.43 19.04
C ALA A 328 2.11 14.45 20.36
N TRP A 329 1.78 15.63 20.87
CA TRP A 329 1.03 15.80 22.13
C TRP A 329 -0.38 15.22 22.08
N ARG A 330 -1.03 15.23 20.90
CA ARG A 330 -2.36 14.65 20.70
C ARG A 330 -2.29 13.28 20.01
N LYS A 331 -1.27 13.08 19.17
CA LYS A 331 -1.05 11.87 18.38
C LYS A 331 0.36 11.31 18.64
N PRO A 332 0.65 10.77 19.85
CA PRO A 332 1.99 10.35 20.24
C PRO A 332 2.57 9.25 19.36
N GLN A 333 1.72 8.43 18.73
CA GLN A 333 2.14 7.41 17.77
C GLN A 333 2.94 7.97 16.59
N ARG A 334 2.79 9.27 16.25
CA ARG A 334 3.54 9.90 15.15
C ARG A 334 5.05 9.94 15.41
N VAL A 335 5.48 9.95 16.67
CA VAL A 335 6.90 9.86 17.02
C VAL A 335 7.47 8.51 16.59
N GLU A 336 6.76 7.43 16.91
CA GLU A 336 7.12 6.08 16.50
C GLU A 336 7.10 5.94 14.98
N GLN A 337 6.07 6.45 14.33
CA GLN A 337 5.92 6.38 12.88
C GLN A 337 7.04 7.14 12.14
N LEU A 338 7.44 8.32 12.62
CA LEU A 338 8.59 9.05 12.05
C LEU A 338 9.90 8.31 12.29
N ALA A 339 10.09 7.69 13.46
CA ALA A 339 11.27 6.90 13.73
C ALA A 339 11.38 5.69 12.78
N LEU A 340 10.28 4.95 12.58
CA LEU A 340 10.23 3.79 11.69
C LEU A 340 10.41 4.16 10.22
N THR A 341 9.76 5.22 9.75
CA THR A 341 9.90 5.66 8.36
C THR A 341 11.30 6.19 8.06
N SER A 342 11.93 6.90 9.00
CA SER A 342 13.32 7.39 8.84
C SER A 342 14.34 6.26 8.96
N GLU A 343 14.10 5.26 9.80
CA GLU A 343 14.90 4.04 9.84
C GLU A 343 14.80 3.27 8.51
N ALA A 344 13.60 3.17 7.94
CA ALA A 344 13.38 2.54 6.64
C ALA A 344 14.12 3.27 5.51
N ASP A 345 14.23 4.60 5.55
CA ASP A 345 15.04 5.37 4.61
C ASP A 345 16.52 5.01 4.71
N VAL A 346 17.12 4.97 5.90
CA VAL A 346 18.54 4.61 6.03
C VAL A 346 18.80 3.16 5.67
N ARG A 347 18.00 2.23 6.19
CA ARG A 347 18.21 0.80 5.97
C ARG A 347 17.74 0.34 4.59
N GLY A 348 16.98 1.16 3.88
CA GLY A 348 16.57 0.96 2.49
C GLY A 348 17.64 1.32 1.47
N ARG A 349 18.91 1.49 1.86
CA ARG A 349 20.03 1.80 0.97
C ARG A 349 20.89 0.57 0.75
N THR A 350 21.48 0.44 -0.42
CA THR A 350 22.28 -0.75 -0.78
C THR A 350 23.46 -0.91 0.18
N GLY A 351 23.54 -2.05 0.88
CA GLY A 351 24.60 -2.36 1.84
C GLY A 351 24.38 -1.79 3.25
N PHE A 352 23.25 -1.10 3.50
CA PHE A 352 22.88 -0.55 4.81
C PHE A 352 21.70 -1.29 5.45
N GLU A 353 21.29 -2.44 4.93
CA GLU A 353 20.08 -3.16 5.35
C GLU A 353 20.11 -3.56 6.84
N SER A 354 21.31 -3.74 7.38
CA SER A 354 21.58 -4.04 8.80
C SER A 354 22.19 -2.87 9.57
N ALA A 355 22.24 -1.66 8.99
CA ALA A 355 22.82 -0.50 9.64
C ALA A 355 22.05 -0.15 10.92
N ASP A 356 22.78 0.18 11.98
CA ASP A 356 22.17 0.73 13.19
C ASP A 356 21.64 2.15 12.91
N TYR A 357 20.47 2.47 13.49
CA TYR A 357 19.83 3.77 13.35
C TYR A 357 19.53 4.38 14.73
N PRO A 358 20.55 4.90 15.45
CA PRO A 358 20.38 5.46 16.78
C PRO A 358 19.48 6.70 16.83
N GLN A 359 19.35 7.43 15.71
CA GLN A 359 18.50 8.61 15.60
C GLN A 359 17.04 8.31 15.93
N GLY A 360 16.51 7.16 15.48
CA GLY A 360 15.17 6.72 15.86
C GLY A 360 15.03 6.46 17.37
N ARG A 361 16.08 5.96 18.04
CA ARG A 361 16.05 5.75 19.50
C ARG A 361 16.10 7.09 20.25
N TRP A 362 16.99 7.99 19.83
CA TRP A 362 17.08 9.34 20.41
C TRP A 362 15.79 10.14 20.25
N LEU A 363 15.09 10.01 19.12
CA LEU A 363 13.78 10.65 18.93
C LEU A 363 12.75 10.16 19.96
N ARG A 364 12.68 8.84 20.19
CA ARG A 364 11.78 8.22 21.18
C ARG A 364 12.12 8.63 22.61
N GLU A 365 13.40 8.56 22.99
CA GLU A 365 13.87 8.99 24.32
C GLU A 365 13.60 10.48 24.56
N ALA A 366 13.89 11.34 23.58
CA ALA A 366 13.60 12.77 23.69
C ALA A 366 12.10 13.04 23.89
N TRP A 367 11.25 12.26 23.22
CA TRP A 367 9.80 12.34 23.40
C TRP A 367 9.38 11.93 24.81
N GLU A 368 9.90 10.82 25.34
CA GLU A 368 9.65 10.38 26.71
C GLU A 368 10.03 11.45 27.74
N VAL A 369 11.18 12.10 27.56
CA VAL A 369 11.63 13.22 28.39
C VAL A 369 10.67 14.41 28.28
N ALA A 370 10.27 14.79 27.06
CA ALA A 370 9.42 15.94 26.82
C ALA A 370 7.99 15.74 27.36
N GLN A 371 7.42 14.55 27.19
CA GLN A 371 6.07 14.23 27.70
C GLN A 371 6.03 14.09 29.22
N SER A 372 7.15 13.74 29.85
CA SER A 372 7.24 13.57 31.31
C SER A 372 7.28 14.89 32.09
N VAL A 373 7.37 16.03 31.42
CA VAL A 373 7.32 17.34 32.08
C VAL A 373 5.94 17.56 32.71
N PRO A 374 5.84 17.68 34.06
CA PRO A 374 4.56 17.64 34.75
C PRO A 374 3.78 18.95 34.56
N THR A 375 2.65 18.89 33.86
CA THR A 375 1.70 20.02 33.72
C THR A 375 1.21 20.53 35.07
N LYS A 376 1.00 19.63 36.04
CA LYS A 376 0.55 19.99 37.39
C LYS A 376 1.51 20.97 38.07
N ALA A 377 2.82 20.74 37.98
CA ALA A 377 3.83 21.60 38.57
C ALA A 377 3.94 22.99 37.89
N VAL A 378 3.43 23.15 36.66
CA VAL A 378 3.32 24.46 36.01
C VAL A 378 2.11 25.21 36.56
N VAL A 379 0.97 24.54 36.66
CA VAL A 379 -0.26 25.14 37.22
C VAL A 379 -0.07 25.53 38.69
N GLU A 380 0.57 24.67 39.49
CA GLU A 380 0.86 24.93 40.91
C GLU A 380 1.86 26.08 41.11
N ALA A 381 2.70 26.36 40.12
CA ALA A 381 3.60 27.52 40.13
C ALA A 381 2.88 28.85 39.79
N GLY A 382 1.56 28.82 39.57
CA GLY A 382 0.72 30.01 39.44
C GLY A 382 0.49 30.52 38.01
N PHE A 383 1.07 29.87 36.99
CA PHE A 383 0.88 30.24 35.59
C PHE A 383 -0.58 29.98 35.15
N LYS A 384 -1.14 30.89 34.33
CA LYS A 384 -2.55 30.80 33.87
C LYS A 384 -2.69 30.98 32.36
N GLY A 385 -3.70 30.34 31.78
CA GLY A 385 -4.05 30.51 30.36
C GLY A 385 -2.89 30.20 29.40
N VAL A 386 -2.53 31.17 28.56
CA VAL A 386 -1.44 31.04 27.57
C VAL A 386 -0.08 30.81 28.24
N GLU A 387 0.15 31.38 29.42
CA GLU A 387 1.41 31.28 30.15
C GLU A 387 1.74 29.83 30.55
N ILE A 388 0.72 28.98 30.76
CA ILE A 388 0.90 27.55 31.04
C ILE A 388 1.61 26.88 29.85
N ARG A 389 1.22 27.20 28.62
CA ARG A 389 1.82 26.62 27.42
C ARG A 389 3.26 27.09 27.26
N GLU A 390 3.52 28.38 27.44
CA GLU A 390 4.86 28.95 27.32
C GLU A 390 5.82 28.36 28.35
N GLU A 391 5.37 28.25 29.61
CA GLU A 391 6.18 27.67 30.68
C GLU A 391 6.38 26.16 30.50
N LEU A 392 5.36 25.41 30.06
CA LEU A 392 5.51 24.01 29.67
C LEU A 392 6.56 23.84 28.58
N THR A 393 6.50 24.65 27.52
CA THR A 393 7.48 24.63 26.44
C THR A 393 8.88 24.94 26.97
N ARG A 394 9.04 25.95 27.82
CA ARG A 394 10.34 26.29 28.43
C ARG A 394 10.91 25.13 29.25
N ARG A 395 10.09 24.49 30.09
CA ARG A 395 10.49 23.34 30.92
C ARG A 395 10.85 22.13 30.07
N ARG A 396 10.11 21.86 28.99
CA ARG A 396 10.42 20.80 28.01
C ARG A 396 11.75 21.03 27.31
N ILE A 397 12.02 22.26 26.87
CA ILE A 397 13.30 22.62 26.27
C ILE A 397 14.45 22.37 27.26
N ALA A 398 14.29 22.76 28.52
CA ALA A 398 15.29 22.53 29.56
C ALA A 398 15.51 21.03 29.85
N ALA A 399 14.43 20.25 29.94
CA ALA A 399 14.50 18.80 30.15
C ALA A 399 15.23 18.08 29.01
N ILE A 400 14.88 18.40 27.76
CA ILE A 400 15.56 17.86 26.59
C ILE A 400 17.03 18.31 26.55
N ALA A 401 17.34 19.55 26.92
CA ALA A 401 18.73 20.03 26.99
C ALA A 401 19.58 19.18 27.95
N SER A 402 19.06 18.94 29.16
CA SER A 402 19.74 18.12 30.17
C SER A 402 19.90 16.66 29.71
N TRP A 403 18.87 16.07 29.10
CA TRP A 403 18.96 14.71 28.56
C TRP A 403 19.99 14.64 27.42
N LYS A 404 19.96 15.61 26.49
CA LYS A 404 20.80 15.61 25.30
C LYS A 404 22.29 15.68 25.65
N GLU A 405 22.66 16.48 26.66
CA GLU A 405 24.03 16.58 27.16
C GLU A 405 24.58 15.24 27.66
N GLN A 406 23.72 14.37 28.19
CA GLN A 406 24.10 13.08 28.75
C GLN A 406 24.06 11.93 27.74
N ARG A 407 23.25 12.04 26.68
CA ARG A 407 22.88 10.90 25.82
C ARG A 407 23.22 11.04 24.34
N CYS A 408 23.20 12.25 23.79
CA CYS A 408 23.53 12.44 22.37
C CYS A 408 25.01 12.73 22.18
N PRO A 409 25.66 12.13 21.17
CA PRO A 409 27.01 12.53 20.80
C PRO A 409 27.04 14.02 20.45
N LYS A 410 28.13 14.70 20.82
CA LYS A 410 28.36 16.05 20.32
C LYS A 410 28.61 15.97 18.81
N PRO A 411 28.08 16.90 18.00
CA PRO A 411 28.44 16.98 16.60
C PRO A 411 29.96 17.11 16.48
N ASP A 412 30.58 16.27 15.65
CA ASP A 412 31.99 16.38 15.28
C ASP A 412 32.26 17.66 14.46
#